data_AF-A0A1G3TA76-F1
#
_entry.id   AF-A0A1G3TA76-F1
#
_cell.length_a   1.000
_cell.length_b   1.000
_cell.length_c   1.000
_cell.angle_alpha   90.00
_cell.angle_beta   90.00
_cell.angle_gamma   90.00
#
_symmetry.space_group_name_H-M   'P 1'
#
loop_
_entity.id
_entity.type
_entity.pdbx_description
1 polymer ?
#
loop_
_entity_poly.entity_id
_entity_poly.type
_entity_poly.pdbx_seq_one_letter_code
_entity_poly.pdbx_strand_id
1 'polypeptide(L)'
;MTAADLNLIKMVTDHYWIKKEEVVDKVIFKGRTFYNKFQKVDAILSQSVINQHIKGEITVAHSLINKHDKVENIVIDYNGRDPERFYHKTQLFLREEGYINFTAYKTKTEGHLHVYIHKGHTTLQEAIQLGKMISMKLAAKQPKQWRMFPNDEMPQEYNILTIPYEVYSKERGASWSKHM
;
A
#
# COMPACT_ATOMS: atom_id res chain seq x y z
N MET A 1 4.38 13.45 -10.20
CA MET A 1 4.49 11.98 -10.40
C MET A 1 4.26 11.66 -11.86
N THR A 2 5.07 10.76 -12.41
CA THR A 2 4.89 10.25 -13.78
C THR A 2 4.22 8.87 -13.77
N ALA A 3 3.63 8.46 -14.89
CA ALA A 3 3.11 7.10 -15.02
C ALA A 3 4.19 6.03 -14.78
N ALA A 4 5.45 6.32 -15.12
CA ALA A 4 6.58 5.43 -14.89
C ALA A 4 6.85 5.16 -13.41
N ASP A 5 6.56 6.13 -12.52
CA ASP A 5 6.73 5.98 -11.08
C ASP A 5 5.74 4.99 -10.46
N LEU A 6 4.57 4.81 -11.08
CA LEU A 6 3.50 3.92 -10.65
C LEU A 6 3.64 2.49 -11.18
N ASN A 7 4.34 2.30 -12.30
CA ASN A 7 4.51 0.98 -12.94
C ASN A 7 5.10 -0.08 -11.99
N LEU A 8 5.93 0.35 -11.04
CA LEU A 8 6.57 -0.53 -10.06
C LEU A 8 5.60 -1.13 -9.05
N ILE A 9 4.45 -0.49 -8.85
CA ILE A 9 3.39 -1.00 -7.97
C ILE A 9 2.74 -2.24 -8.61
N LYS A 10 2.72 -2.35 -9.95
CA LYS A 10 1.98 -3.41 -10.67
C LYS A 10 0.54 -3.52 -10.16
N MET A 11 -0.18 -2.39 -10.19
CA MET A 11 -1.56 -2.29 -9.72
C MET A 11 -2.45 -3.30 -10.45
N VAL A 12 -3.48 -3.79 -9.75
CA VAL A 12 -4.59 -4.49 -10.39
C VAL A 12 -5.36 -3.47 -11.23
N THR A 13 -5.55 -3.76 -12.52
CA THR A 13 -6.11 -2.80 -13.49
C THR A 13 -7.46 -3.20 -14.07
N ASP A 14 -8.00 -4.38 -13.78
CA ASP A 14 -9.29 -4.84 -14.30
C ASP A 14 -10.48 -4.13 -13.62
N HIS A 15 -10.26 -3.52 -12.46
CA HIS A 15 -11.22 -2.67 -11.75
C HIS A 15 -10.49 -1.56 -10.98
N TYR A 16 -11.26 -0.60 -10.45
CA TYR A 16 -10.75 0.37 -9.48
C TYR A 16 -11.81 0.73 -8.44
N TRP A 17 -11.41 1.53 -7.46
CA TRP A 17 -12.29 2.02 -6.41
C TRP A 17 -12.33 3.54 -6.44
N ILE A 18 -13.52 4.13 -6.47
CA ILE A 18 -13.69 5.58 -6.42
C ILE A 18 -14.26 5.98 -5.06
N LYS A 19 -13.64 6.96 -4.41
CA LYS A 19 -14.17 7.51 -3.16
C LYS A 19 -15.42 8.34 -3.45
N LYS A 20 -16.47 8.15 -2.66
CA LYS A 20 -17.68 8.95 -2.62
C LYS A 20 -17.70 9.84 -1.37
N GLU A 21 -18.52 10.89 -1.41
CA GLU A 21 -18.72 11.78 -0.27
C GLU A 21 -19.49 11.07 0.85
N GLU A 22 -20.54 10.36 0.45
CA GLU A 22 -21.41 9.57 1.31
C GLU A 22 -20.89 8.15 1.55
N VAL A 23 -21.47 7.50 2.55
CA VAL A 23 -21.25 6.06 2.79
C VAL A 23 -21.97 5.29 1.70
N VAL A 24 -21.21 4.45 1.00
CA VAL A 24 -21.71 3.58 -0.08
C VAL A 24 -22.27 2.29 0.50
N ASP A 25 -21.63 1.75 1.53
CA ASP A 25 -22.01 0.46 2.12
C ASP A 25 -21.66 0.37 3.61
N LYS A 26 -22.37 -0.49 4.34
CA LYS A 26 -22.12 -0.82 5.74
C LYS A 26 -21.87 -2.33 5.87
N VAL A 27 -20.66 -2.68 6.28
CA VAL A 27 -20.22 -4.08 6.40
C VAL A 27 -20.01 -4.44 7.87
N ILE A 28 -20.55 -5.57 8.31
CA ILE A 28 -20.27 -6.15 9.63
C ILE A 28 -19.19 -7.21 9.45
N PHE A 29 -18.05 -7.03 10.12
CA PHE A 29 -16.92 -7.95 10.04
C PHE A 29 -16.26 -8.11 11.40
N LYS A 30 -16.14 -9.37 11.84
CA LYS A 30 -15.58 -9.74 13.16
C LYS A 30 -16.17 -8.92 14.32
N GLY A 31 -17.48 -8.74 14.32
CA GLY A 31 -18.21 -8.00 15.36
C GLY A 31 -18.03 -6.47 15.32
N ARG A 32 -17.33 -5.94 14.31
CA ARG A 32 -17.15 -4.49 14.11
C ARG A 32 -17.96 -4.04 12.89
N THR A 33 -18.45 -2.81 12.95
CA THR A 33 -19.10 -2.16 11.80
C THR A 33 -18.10 -1.31 11.05
N PHE A 34 -18.03 -1.49 9.73
CA PHE A 34 -17.25 -0.69 8.81
C PHE A 34 -18.19 0.08 7.89
N TYR A 35 -17.84 1.34 7.61
CA TYR A 35 -18.57 2.20 6.69
C TYR A 35 -17.69 2.43 5.47
N ASN A 36 -18.11 1.91 4.32
CA ASN A 36 -17.32 1.99 3.10
C ASN A 36 -17.65 3.30 2.39
N LYS A 37 -16.62 4.10 2.10
CA LYS A 37 -16.74 5.30 1.26
C LYS A 37 -16.16 5.10 -0.13
N PHE A 38 -15.68 3.89 -0.45
CA PHE A 38 -15.15 3.54 -1.75
C PHE A 38 -16.13 2.62 -2.46
N GLN A 39 -16.55 3.04 -3.65
CA GLN A 39 -17.36 2.22 -4.53
C GLN A 39 -16.46 1.51 -5.54
N LYS A 40 -16.62 0.19 -5.69
CA LYS A 40 -15.97 -0.55 -6.77
C LYS A 40 -16.57 -0.13 -8.10
N VAL A 41 -15.71 0.17 -9.07
CA VAL A 41 -16.09 0.38 -10.47
C VAL A 41 -15.53 -0.78 -11.28
N ASP A 42 -16.43 -1.56 -11.88
CA ASP A 42 -16.08 -2.72 -12.71
C ASP A 42 -15.67 -2.27 -14.13
N ALA A 43 -14.58 -1.50 -14.19
CA ALA A 43 -14.00 -0.98 -15.41
C ALA A 43 -12.49 -0.82 -15.26
N ILE A 44 -11.77 -0.81 -16.38
CA ILE A 44 -10.31 -0.74 -16.39
C ILE A 44 -9.80 0.52 -15.67
N LEU A 45 -8.81 0.35 -14.78
CA LEU A 45 -8.01 1.45 -14.23
C LEU A 45 -7.08 2.01 -15.33
N SER A 46 -7.64 2.85 -16.19
CA SER A 46 -6.92 3.43 -17.32
C SER A 46 -6.02 4.61 -16.91
N GLN A 47 -5.07 4.97 -17.77
CA GLN A 47 -4.24 6.16 -17.57
C GLN A 47 -5.09 7.45 -17.45
N SER A 48 -6.23 7.52 -18.14
CA SER A 48 -7.16 8.65 -18.01
C SER A 48 -7.69 8.77 -16.58
N VAL A 49 -8.14 7.67 -15.98
CA VAL A 49 -8.62 7.63 -14.58
C VAL A 49 -7.51 8.01 -13.61
N ILE A 50 -6.28 7.50 -13.83
CA ILE A 50 -5.11 7.86 -13.03
C ILE A 50 -4.81 9.36 -13.14
N ASN A 51 -4.89 9.94 -14.33
CA ASN A 51 -4.65 11.37 -14.55
C ASN A 51 -5.69 12.24 -13.85
N GLN A 52 -6.99 11.88 -13.91
CA GLN A 52 -8.05 12.57 -13.17
C GLN A 52 -7.79 12.52 -11.66
N HIS A 53 -7.29 11.38 -11.16
CA HIS A 53 -6.89 11.24 -9.77
C HIS A 53 -5.73 12.15 -9.37
N ILE A 54 -4.66 12.18 -10.16
CA ILE A 54 -3.47 13.01 -9.91
C ILE A 54 -3.84 14.50 -9.92
N LYS A 55 -4.78 14.91 -10.78
CA LYS A 55 -5.31 16.29 -10.82
C LYS A 55 -6.23 16.63 -9.65
N GLY A 56 -6.61 15.65 -8.82
CA GLY A 56 -7.52 15.85 -7.70
C GLY A 56 -9.00 15.91 -8.09
N GLU A 57 -9.35 15.64 -9.34
CA GLU A 57 -10.74 15.63 -9.84
C GLU A 57 -11.55 14.48 -9.20
N ILE A 58 -10.90 13.34 -8.98
CA ILE A 58 -11.46 12.16 -8.31
C ILE A 58 -10.45 11.56 -7.33
N THR A 59 -10.92 10.83 -6.31
CA THR A 59 -10.03 10.03 -5.45
C THR A 59 -10.17 8.57 -5.81
N VAL A 60 -9.11 7.97 -6.34
CA VAL A 60 -9.09 6.58 -6.81
C VAL A 60 -8.17 5.75 -5.94
N ALA A 61 -8.60 4.53 -5.64
CA ALA A 61 -7.80 3.50 -5.01
C ALA A 61 -7.71 2.26 -5.90
N HIS A 62 -6.59 1.56 -5.81
CA HIS A 62 -6.39 0.27 -6.46
C HIS A 62 -6.47 -0.86 -5.43
N SER A 63 -6.87 -2.04 -5.88
CA SER A 63 -6.81 -3.26 -5.07
C SER A 63 -5.37 -3.75 -4.92
N LEU A 64 -5.01 -4.21 -3.72
CA LEU A 64 -3.74 -4.92 -3.50
C LEU A 64 -3.84 -6.40 -3.86
N ILE A 65 -5.04 -6.97 -3.73
CA ILE A 65 -5.32 -8.39 -3.90
C ILE A 65 -5.93 -8.60 -5.28
N ASN A 66 -5.33 -9.48 -6.08
CA ASN A 66 -5.84 -9.83 -7.40
C ASN A 66 -6.88 -10.96 -7.32
N LYS A 67 -7.48 -11.31 -8.46
CA LYS A 67 -8.50 -12.37 -8.59
C LYS A 67 -8.04 -13.80 -8.23
N HIS A 68 -6.75 -14.00 -7.96
CA HIS A 68 -6.15 -15.28 -7.58
C HIS A 68 -5.68 -15.29 -6.11
N ASP A 69 -6.14 -14.34 -5.29
CA ASP A 69 -5.71 -14.14 -3.90
C ASP A 69 -4.18 -14.01 -3.75
N LYS A 70 -3.58 -13.30 -4.72
CA LYS A 70 -2.16 -12.94 -4.72
C LYS A 70 -1.99 -11.43 -4.63
N VAL A 71 -0.85 -11.01 -4.07
CA VAL A 71 -0.43 -9.61 -3.99
C VAL A 71 0.97 -9.44 -4.58
N GLU A 72 1.21 -8.30 -5.23
CA GLU A 72 2.55 -7.92 -5.69
C GLU A 72 3.35 -7.20 -4.59
N ASN A 73 2.68 -6.53 -3.67
CA ASN A 73 3.32 -5.70 -2.64
C ASN A 73 2.74 -5.94 -1.26
N ILE A 74 3.62 -5.84 -0.27
CA ILE A 74 3.25 -5.57 1.12
C ILE A 74 3.48 -4.07 1.34
N VAL A 75 2.54 -3.38 1.97
CA VAL A 75 2.60 -1.92 2.14
C VAL A 75 2.58 -1.53 3.61
N ILE A 76 3.49 -0.64 3.99
CA ILE A 76 3.43 0.06 5.27
C ILE A 76 2.71 1.40 5.03
N ASP A 77 1.52 1.54 5.58
CA ASP A 77 0.73 2.78 5.55
C ASP A 77 1.02 3.59 6.83
N TYR A 78 1.96 4.52 6.73
CA TYR A 78 2.40 5.39 7.82
C TYR A 78 1.53 6.64 7.92
N ASN A 79 0.99 6.87 9.12
CA ASN A 79 0.06 7.94 9.46
C ASN A 79 0.60 8.82 10.62
N GLY A 80 1.92 8.89 10.77
CA GLY A 80 2.59 9.75 11.75
C GLY A 80 2.87 11.15 11.20
N ARG A 81 3.65 11.94 11.95
CA ARG A 81 3.94 13.35 11.63
C ARG A 81 5.38 13.60 11.17
N ASP A 82 6.25 12.61 11.35
CA ASP A 82 7.68 12.71 11.04
C ASP A 82 8.04 11.63 9.99
N PRO A 83 7.78 11.90 8.69
CA PRO A 83 8.05 10.94 7.62
C PRO A 83 9.53 10.65 7.45
N GLU A 84 10.40 11.62 7.71
CA GLU A 84 11.84 11.50 7.53
C GLU A 84 12.44 10.50 8.52
N ARG A 85 12.15 10.68 9.81
CA ARG A 85 12.61 9.74 10.84
C ARG A 85 12.03 8.35 10.64
N PHE A 86 10.73 8.28 10.29
CA PHE A 86 10.07 7.02 10.02
C PHE A 86 10.73 6.29 8.84
N TYR A 87 10.92 6.98 7.71
CA TYR A 87 11.49 6.40 6.51
C TYR A 87 12.94 5.98 6.73
N HIS A 88 13.76 6.83 7.38
CA HIS A 88 15.16 6.52 7.67
C HIS A 88 15.33 5.23 8.48
N LYS A 89 14.50 5.02 9.51
CA LYS A 89 14.52 3.77 10.28
C LYS A 89 13.97 2.59 9.47
N THR A 90 12.91 2.82 8.70
CA THR A 90 12.25 1.78 7.91
C THR A 90 13.17 1.25 6.81
N GLN A 91 13.86 2.12 6.07
CA GLN A 91 14.77 1.69 4.99
C GLN A 91 15.94 0.85 5.53
N LEU A 92 16.52 1.23 6.67
CA LEU A 92 17.60 0.46 7.31
C LEU A 92 17.11 -0.91 7.75
N PHE A 93 15.96 -0.95 8.41
CA PHE A 93 15.32 -2.20 8.83
C PHE A 93 14.99 -3.11 7.64
N LEU A 94 14.39 -2.58 6.59
CA LEU A 94 14.03 -3.37 5.40
C LEU A 94 15.27 -3.99 4.75
N ARG A 95 16.37 -3.24 4.65
CA ARG A 95 17.66 -3.76 4.17
C ARG A 95 18.22 -4.88 5.05
N GLU A 96 18.22 -4.69 6.36
CA GLU A 96 18.68 -5.71 7.31
C GLU A 96 17.89 -7.02 7.19
N GLU A 97 16.60 -6.92 6.88
CA GLU A 97 15.71 -8.07 6.64
C GLU A 97 15.78 -8.63 5.21
N GLY A 98 16.64 -8.06 4.35
CA GLY A 98 16.84 -8.52 2.97
C GLY A 98 15.84 -7.98 1.94
N TYR A 99 14.96 -7.04 2.31
CA TYR A 99 14.09 -6.33 1.38
C TYR A 99 14.86 -5.17 0.73
N ILE A 100 15.31 -5.37 -0.50
CA ILE A 100 16.16 -4.40 -1.24
C ILE A 100 15.41 -3.61 -2.32
N ASN A 101 14.13 -3.92 -2.55
CA ASN A 101 13.30 -3.28 -3.55
C ASN A 101 12.02 -2.76 -2.91
N PHE A 102 12.01 -1.47 -2.58
CA PHE A 102 10.84 -0.80 -2.05
C PHE A 102 10.78 0.66 -2.51
N THR A 103 9.58 1.22 -2.49
CA THR A 103 9.36 2.62 -2.87
C THR A 103 8.39 3.25 -1.89
N ALA A 104 8.81 4.37 -1.29
CA ALA A 104 7.96 5.20 -0.48
C ALA A 104 7.31 6.27 -1.36
N TYR A 105 6.02 6.46 -1.17
CA TYR A 105 5.24 7.48 -1.85
C TYR A 105 4.50 8.35 -0.84
N LYS A 106 4.36 9.63 -1.17
CA LYS A 106 3.49 10.55 -0.43
C LYS A 106 2.04 10.21 -0.71
N THR A 107 1.23 10.26 0.35
CA THR A 107 -0.23 10.14 0.25
C THR A 107 -0.85 11.54 0.18
N LYS A 108 -2.19 11.62 0.17
CA LYS A 108 -2.92 12.90 0.21
C LYS A 108 -2.64 13.73 1.47
N THR A 109 -2.23 13.10 2.57
CA THR A 109 -2.04 13.77 3.85
C THR A 109 -0.55 14.04 4.04
N GLU A 110 -0.21 15.31 4.26
CA GLU A 110 1.18 15.72 4.49
C GLU A 110 1.78 14.95 5.68
N GLY A 111 3.02 14.47 5.50
CA GLY A 111 3.70 13.63 6.49
C GLY A 111 3.35 12.13 6.45
N HIS A 112 2.27 11.72 5.78
CA HIS A 112 1.88 10.31 5.65
C HIS A 112 2.54 9.67 4.42
N LEU A 113 2.92 8.40 4.54
CA LEU A 113 3.62 7.65 3.50
C LEU A 113 2.98 6.29 3.27
N HIS A 114 2.93 5.86 2.01
CA HIS A 114 2.81 4.44 1.67
C HIS A 114 4.18 3.91 1.25
N VAL A 115 4.73 2.95 1.99
CA VAL A 115 5.97 2.25 1.63
C VAL A 115 5.63 0.90 1.01
N TYR A 116 5.76 0.78 -0.30
CA TYR A 116 5.51 -0.45 -1.05
C TYR A 116 6.77 -1.31 -1.07
N ILE A 117 6.69 -2.50 -0.50
CA ILE A 117 7.73 -3.53 -0.54
C ILE A 117 7.42 -4.46 -1.72
N HIS A 118 8.25 -4.40 -2.76
CA HIS A 118 8.02 -5.09 -4.03
C HIS A 118 8.44 -6.56 -3.94
N LYS A 119 7.63 -7.40 -3.29
CA LYS A 119 7.92 -8.82 -3.08
C LYS A 119 7.60 -9.69 -4.30
N GLY A 120 6.53 -9.35 -5.03
CA GLY A 120 6.01 -10.12 -6.17
C GLY A 120 5.19 -11.35 -5.78
N HIS A 121 4.14 -11.65 -6.55
CA HIS A 121 3.37 -12.91 -6.62
C HIS A 121 3.26 -13.73 -5.31
N THR A 122 2.92 -13.05 -4.22
CA THR A 122 2.84 -13.65 -2.87
C THR A 122 1.39 -14.02 -2.55
N THR A 123 1.14 -15.15 -1.88
CA THR A 123 -0.23 -15.48 -1.41
C THR A 123 -0.74 -14.44 -0.42
N LEU A 124 -2.05 -14.19 -0.40
CA LEU A 124 -2.66 -13.27 0.56
C LEU A 124 -2.27 -13.62 2.00
N GLN A 125 -2.37 -14.89 2.38
CA GLN A 125 -2.04 -15.34 3.74
C GLN A 125 -0.57 -15.11 4.10
N GLU A 126 0.37 -15.47 3.21
CA GLU A 126 1.80 -15.23 3.41
C GLU A 126 2.09 -13.73 3.52
N ALA A 127 1.48 -12.90 2.67
CA ALA A 127 1.65 -11.45 2.71
C ALA A 127 1.15 -10.84 4.03
N ILE A 128 0.02 -11.31 4.56
CA ILE A 128 -0.51 -10.88 5.86
C ILE A 128 0.45 -11.29 6.99
N GLN A 129 0.95 -12.52 6.98
CA GLN A 129 1.89 -13.01 7.99
C GLN A 129 3.21 -12.21 7.98
N LEU A 130 3.78 -11.99 6.80
CA LEU A 130 4.97 -11.16 6.61
C LEU A 130 4.72 -9.72 7.04
N GLY A 131 3.57 -9.14 6.67
CA GLY A 131 3.18 -7.81 7.11
C GLY A 131 3.16 -7.69 8.64
N LYS A 132 2.54 -8.66 9.34
CA LYS A 132 2.53 -8.73 10.81
C LYS A 132 3.95 -8.81 11.39
N MET A 133 4.81 -9.65 10.83
CA MET A 133 6.21 -9.79 11.26
C MET A 133 6.99 -8.48 11.08
N ILE A 134 6.92 -7.86 9.90
CA ILE A 134 7.56 -6.57 9.60
C ILE A 134 7.09 -5.51 10.59
N SER A 135 5.77 -5.41 10.81
CA SER A 135 5.19 -4.44 11.74
C SER A 135 5.73 -4.62 13.16
N MET A 136 5.79 -5.85 13.65
CA MET A 136 6.26 -6.19 14.99
C MET A 136 7.74 -5.84 15.17
N LYS A 137 8.60 -6.23 14.22
CA LYS A 137 10.04 -5.91 14.27
C LYS A 137 10.30 -4.41 14.17
N LEU A 138 9.57 -3.70 13.30
CA LEU A 138 9.70 -2.25 13.17
C LEU A 138 9.22 -1.52 14.43
N ALA A 139 8.17 -2.03 15.10
CA ALA A 139 7.64 -1.47 16.34
C ALA A 139 8.64 -1.59 17.51
N ALA A 140 9.54 -2.57 17.48
CA ALA A 140 10.65 -2.64 18.45
C ALA A 140 11.69 -1.52 18.27
N LYS A 141 11.74 -0.88 17.08
CA LYS A 141 12.70 0.19 16.76
C LYS A 141 12.12 1.60 16.83
N GLN A 142 10.79 1.74 16.76
CA GLN A 142 10.10 3.03 16.84
C GLN A 142 8.60 2.87 17.18
N PRO A 143 7.96 3.90 17.78
CA PRO A 143 6.54 3.85 18.09
C PRO A 143 5.67 3.57 16.85
N LYS A 144 4.72 2.64 16.99
CA LYS A 144 3.84 2.24 15.89
C LYS A 144 2.88 3.37 15.53
N GLN A 145 3.03 3.90 14.32
CA GLN A 145 2.15 4.91 13.72
C GLN A 145 1.72 4.50 12.31
N TRP A 146 1.69 3.19 12.04
CA TRP A 146 1.39 2.64 10.73
C TRP A 146 0.43 1.45 10.81
N ARG A 147 -0.22 1.20 9.68
CA ARG A 147 -0.95 -0.03 9.39
C ARG A 147 -0.22 -0.82 8.31
N MET A 148 -0.37 -2.14 8.31
CA MET A 148 0.16 -3.00 7.25
C MET A 148 -0.93 -3.37 6.28
N PHE A 149 -0.60 -3.48 5.01
CA PHE A 149 -1.47 -4.04 3.99
C PHE A 149 -0.75 -5.11 3.16
N PRO A 150 -1.44 -6.18 2.71
CA PRO A 150 -2.79 -6.54 3.12
C PRO A 150 -2.86 -6.94 4.61
N ASN A 151 -4.05 -6.94 5.20
CA ASN A 151 -4.33 -7.47 6.53
C ASN A 151 -5.72 -8.12 6.61
N ASP A 152 -5.93 -8.90 7.66
CA ASP A 152 -7.16 -9.63 7.99
C ASP A 152 -7.98 -8.96 9.11
N GLU A 153 -7.68 -7.70 9.44
CA GLU A 153 -8.35 -6.94 10.50
C GLU A 153 -9.62 -6.23 10.00
N MET A 154 -9.83 -6.22 8.68
CA MET A 154 -10.98 -5.62 7.99
C MET A 154 -11.42 -6.49 6.80
N PRO A 155 -12.62 -6.25 6.23
CA PRO A 155 -13.09 -6.98 5.06
C PRO A 155 -12.09 -6.91 3.90
N GLN A 156 -12.11 -7.92 3.03
CA GLN A 156 -11.15 -8.04 1.95
C GLN A 156 -11.18 -6.82 1.01
N GLU A 157 -12.37 -6.25 0.74
CA GLU A 157 -12.55 -5.05 -0.08
C GLU A 157 -11.93 -3.77 0.50
N TYR A 158 -11.52 -3.78 1.78
CA TYR A 158 -10.79 -2.66 2.38
C TYR A 158 -9.28 -2.76 2.18
N ASN A 159 -8.77 -3.85 1.61
CA ASN A 159 -7.36 -3.98 1.23
C ASN A 159 -7.08 -3.27 -0.11
N ILE A 160 -7.43 -1.98 -0.13
CA ILE A 160 -7.26 -1.04 -1.23
C ILE A 160 -6.38 0.12 -0.75
N LEU A 161 -5.63 0.72 -1.67
CA LEU A 161 -4.82 1.90 -1.37
C LEU A 161 -5.12 2.99 -2.37
N THR A 162 -5.32 4.22 -1.88
CA THR A 162 -5.38 5.40 -2.75
C THR A 162 -4.10 5.45 -3.57
N ILE A 163 -4.25 5.69 -4.87
CA ILE A 163 -3.12 5.81 -5.77
C ILE A 163 -2.19 6.91 -5.22
N PRO A 164 -0.88 6.68 -5.12
CA PRO A 164 0.00 7.69 -4.54
C PRO A 164 0.13 8.94 -5.41
N TYR A 165 0.56 10.06 -4.82
CA TYR A 165 0.64 11.36 -5.53
C TYR A 165 2.06 11.77 -5.91
N GLU A 166 3.06 11.38 -5.11
CA GLU A 166 4.47 11.71 -5.35
C GLU A 166 5.38 10.58 -4.84
N VAL A 167 6.52 10.37 -5.50
CA VAL A 167 7.58 9.52 -4.95
C VAL A 167 8.25 10.28 -3.82
N TYR A 168 8.29 9.68 -2.63
CA TYR A 168 9.05 10.22 -1.50
C TYR A 168 10.51 9.77 -1.59
N SER A 169 10.73 8.47 -1.77
CA SER A 169 12.06 7.90 -1.95
C SER A 169 11.97 6.50 -2.55
N LYS A 170 13.03 6.05 -3.19
CA LYS A 170 13.09 4.80 -3.94
C LYS A 170 14.40 4.09 -3.62
N GLU A 171 14.31 2.86 -3.12
CA GLU A 171 15.49 2.04 -2.86
C GLU A 171 15.54 0.86 -3.82
N ARG A 172 16.70 0.66 -4.45
CA ARG A 172 16.94 -0.43 -5.40
C ARG A 172 18.29 -1.06 -5.08
N GLY A 173 18.29 -2.37 -4.93
CA GLY A 173 19.50 -3.16 -4.82
C GLY A 173 19.45 -4.34 -5.78
N ALA A 174 20.59 -4.64 -6.41
CA ALA A 174 20.88 -5.99 -6.86
C ALA A 174 21.62 -6.66 -5.71
N SER A 175 20.94 -7.50 -4.92
CA SER A 175 21.68 -8.35 -3.98
C SER A 175 22.30 -9.46 -4.81
N TRP A 176 23.58 -9.29 -5.15
CA TRP A 176 24.46 -10.45 -5.18
C TRP A 176 24.52 -10.96 -3.75
N SER A 177 24.05 -12.18 -3.57
CA SER A 177 23.90 -12.86 -2.30
C SER A 177 25.20 -12.79 -1.50
N LYS A 178 25.14 -12.19 -0.30
CA LYS A 178 26.15 -12.44 0.74
C LYS A 178 26.01 -13.84 1.38
N HIS A 179 25.15 -14.68 0.83
CA HIS A 179 24.91 -16.06 1.23
C HIS A 179 24.82 -16.99 0.00
N MET A 180 25.86 -16.98 -0.85
CA MET A 180 26.31 -18.20 -1.52
C MET A 180 27.48 -18.76 -0.72
#